data_AF-I7AMP1-F1
#
_entry.id   AF-I7AMP1-F1
#
_cell.length_a   1.000
_cell.length_b   1.000
_cell.length_c   1.000
_cell.angle_alpha   90.00
_cell.angle_beta   90.00
_cell.angle_gamma   90.00
#
_symmetry.space_group_name_H-M   'P 1'
#
loop_
_entity.id
_entity.type
_entity.pdbx_description
1 polymer ?
#
loop_
_entity_poly.entity_id
_entity_poly.type
_entity_poly.pdbx_seq_one_letter_code
_entity_poly.pdbx_strand_id
1 'polypeptide(L)'
;MFSFKERMETFAKWPEGYGVATPERLSVAGFVCLSTEEGNLTVECVYCHKTLECWERTDLPVREHYLHMSKCPLFNVNKIESRVNMFNGWDSKEAKALARIGFVKYNLGDADFIFCYKCGSIDKGHSCRRKRGSVYNLERRIDIFFYNLIEGSYNEEIMRYVENAMYIPRQSKKFLGMVANAFGGSSLKRIGDVIDEYINDRLRDMEIAMDGDIERVLDEISTEIQKRGLG
;
A
#
# COMPACT_ATOMS: atom_id res chain seq x y z
N MET A 1 -12.32 -7.09 7.55
CA MET A 1 -11.05 -7.85 7.55
C MET A 1 -9.91 -6.85 7.44
N PHE A 2 -8.84 -7.03 8.20
CA PHE A 2 -7.72 -6.08 8.32
C PHE A 2 -7.01 -5.84 6.98
N SER A 3 -6.80 -4.57 6.63
CA SER A 3 -5.90 -4.10 5.56
C SER A 3 -4.43 -4.35 5.91
N PHE A 4 -3.51 -4.25 4.93
CA PHE A 4 -2.08 -4.39 5.21
C PHE A 4 -1.60 -3.37 6.25
N LYS A 5 -2.03 -2.11 6.15
CA LYS A 5 -1.75 -1.06 7.16
C LYS A 5 -2.22 -1.47 8.55
N GLU A 6 -3.47 -1.89 8.71
CA GLU A 6 -3.99 -2.33 10.02
C GLU A 6 -3.28 -3.60 10.52
N ARG A 7 -2.86 -4.51 9.63
CA ARG A 7 -2.04 -5.67 9.99
C ARG A 7 -0.67 -5.24 10.52
N MET A 8 0.01 -4.31 9.85
CA MET A 8 1.29 -3.75 10.28
C MET A 8 1.21 -3.15 11.69
N GLU A 9 0.14 -2.41 11.98
CA GLU A 9 -0.09 -1.79 13.29
C GLU A 9 -0.13 -2.82 14.44
N THR A 10 -0.61 -4.04 14.18
CA THR A 10 -0.63 -5.11 15.21
C THR A 10 0.77 -5.55 15.64
N PHE A 11 1.78 -5.36 14.79
CA PHE A 11 3.18 -5.76 15.04
C PHE A 11 4.02 -4.67 15.74
N ALA A 12 3.39 -3.64 16.32
CA ALA A 12 4.12 -2.54 16.98
C ALA A 12 5.10 -2.97 18.10
N LYS A 13 4.91 -4.17 18.68
CA LYS A 13 5.79 -4.76 19.70
C LYS A 13 6.56 -5.98 19.23
N TRP A 14 6.51 -6.29 17.93
CA TRP A 14 7.24 -7.43 17.37
C TRP A 14 8.75 -7.19 17.49
N PRO A 15 9.55 -8.19 17.92
CA PRO A 15 10.97 -7.96 18.19
C PRO A 15 11.73 -7.51 16.93
N GLU A 16 12.43 -6.38 17.03
CA GLU A 16 13.31 -5.90 15.97
C GLU A 16 14.48 -6.88 15.76
N GLY A 17 14.85 -7.11 14.50
CA GLY A 17 15.99 -7.98 14.17
C GLY A 17 15.82 -9.46 14.57
N TYR A 18 14.58 -9.92 14.82
CA TYR A 18 14.31 -11.32 15.16
C TYR A 18 14.79 -12.29 14.06
N GLY A 19 14.62 -11.91 12.79
CA GLY A 19 15.04 -12.72 11.65
C GLY A 19 14.33 -12.28 10.39
N VAL A 20 14.07 -13.24 9.50
CA VAL A 20 13.43 -12.98 8.20
C VAL A 20 11.90 -12.78 8.27
N ALA A 21 11.29 -13.08 9.42
CA ALA A 21 9.89 -12.83 9.75
C ALA A 21 9.70 -11.39 10.27
N THR A 22 9.82 -10.42 9.37
CA THR A 22 9.60 -8.99 9.68
C THR A 22 8.11 -8.65 9.68
N PRO A 23 7.68 -7.57 10.36
CA PRO A 23 6.30 -7.09 10.33
C PRO A 23 5.71 -6.96 8.92
N GLU A 24 6.50 -6.47 7.96
CA GLU A 24 6.08 -6.29 6.57
C GLU A 24 5.81 -7.64 5.91
N ARG A 25 6.71 -8.61 6.11
CA ARG A 25 6.60 -9.96 5.55
C ARG A 25 5.43 -10.75 6.17
N LEU A 26 5.22 -10.62 7.47
CA LEU A 26 4.07 -11.20 8.17
C LEU A 26 2.77 -10.57 7.67
N SER A 27 2.74 -9.24 7.52
CA SER A 27 1.58 -8.50 7.04
C SER A 27 1.23 -8.83 5.60
N VAL A 28 2.19 -8.94 4.67
CA VAL A 28 1.88 -9.37 3.29
C VAL A 28 1.41 -10.84 3.22
N ALA A 29 1.94 -11.69 4.10
CA ALA A 29 1.49 -13.08 4.25
C ALA A 29 0.10 -13.21 4.91
N GLY A 30 -0.53 -12.09 5.28
CA GLY A 30 -1.91 -12.01 5.76
C GLY A 30 -2.06 -12.20 7.27
N PHE A 31 -0.98 -12.07 8.04
CA PHE A 31 -0.98 -12.24 9.48
C PHE A 31 -1.27 -10.95 10.23
N VAL A 32 -1.93 -11.08 11.39
CA VAL A 32 -1.93 -10.11 12.49
C VAL A 32 -1.18 -10.69 13.69
N CYS A 33 -0.58 -9.83 14.49
CA CYS A 33 0.02 -10.23 15.77
C CYS A 33 -1.07 -10.46 16.82
N LEU A 34 -1.01 -11.60 17.51
CA LEU A 34 -1.88 -11.90 18.65
C LEU A 34 -1.14 -11.72 19.98
N SER A 35 0.14 -12.10 20.03
CA SER A 35 0.97 -11.98 21.23
C SER A 35 2.43 -11.71 20.88
N THR A 36 3.08 -10.92 21.72
CA THR A 36 4.52 -10.63 21.68
C THR A 36 5.19 -10.96 23.01
N GLU A 37 4.58 -11.82 23.83
CA GLU A 37 5.15 -12.22 25.11
C GLU A 37 6.46 -13.00 24.89
N GLU A 38 7.42 -12.85 25.81
CA GLU A 38 8.71 -13.53 25.70
C GLU A 38 8.49 -15.06 25.60
N GLY A 39 8.95 -15.64 24.49
CA GLY A 39 8.77 -17.07 24.19
C GLY A 39 7.45 -17.43 23.49
N ASN A 40 6.53 -16.48 23.29
CA ASN A 40 5.26 -16.71 22.59
C ASN A 40 4.94 -15.61 21.57
N LEU A 41 5.66 -15.65 20.44
CA LEU A 41 5.38 -14.83 19.27
C LEU A 41 4.27 -15.48 18.44
N THR A 42 3.03 -15.06 18.66
CA THR A 42 1.85 -15.67 18.03
C THR A 42 1.27 -14.76 16.98
N VAL A 43 0.96 -15.30 15.80
CA VAL A 43 0.28 -14.59 14.72
C VAL A 43 -0.90 -15.39 14.17
N GLU A 44 -1.92 -14.72 13.64
CA GLU A 44 -3.08 -15.37 13.01
C GLU A 44 -3.36 -14.80 11.62
N CYS A 45 -3.64 -15.69 10.65
CA CYS A 45 -4.04 -15.27 9.32
C CYS A 45 -5.48 -14.76 9.28
N VAL A 46 -5.70 -13.55 8.75
CA VAL A 46 -7.04 -12.94 8.65
C VAL A 46 -7.97 -13.59 7.60
N TYR A 47 -7.44 -14.45 6.73
CA TYR A 47 -8.18 -15.11 5.66
C TYR A 47 -8.58 -16.56 6.00
N CYS A 48 -7.75 -17.26 6.77
CA CYS A 48 -7.94 -18.68 7.07
C CYS A 48 -7.90 -19.02 8.56
N HIS A 49 -7.64 -18.04 9.42
CA HIS A 49 -7.56 -18.18 10.88
C HIS A 49 -6.53 -19.21 11.35
N LYS A 50 -5.53 -19.55 10.52
CA LYS A 50 -4.41 -20.36 10.97
C LYS A 50 -3.53 -19.50 11.89
N THR A 51 -3.36 -19.98 13.11
CA THR A 51 -2.41 -19.45 14.09
C THR A 51 -1.05 -20.13 13.92
N LEU A 52 0.02 -19.36 13.99
CA LEU A 52 1.41 -19.84 14.01
C LEU A 52 2.18 -19.20 15.16
N GLU A 53 3.04 -19.99 15.77
CA GLU A 53 3.91 -19.63 16.90
C GLU A 53 5.26 -20.33 16.75
N CYS A 54 6.17 -20.14 17.71
CA CYS A 54 7.51 -20.75 17.72
C CYS A 54 8.35 -20.44 16.47
N TRP A 55 8.31 -19.19 16.00
CA TRP A 55 9.06 -18.74 14.82
C TRP A 55 10.57 -18.92 14.99
N GLU A 56 11.23 -19.45 13.97
CA GLU A 56 12.69 -19.46 13.87
C GLU A 56 13.20 -18.25 13.07
N ARG A 57 14.48 -17.90 13.26
CA ARG A 57 15.08 -16.73 12.58
C ARG A 57 15.07 -16.86 11.04
N THR A 58 14.97 -18.08 10.53
CA THR A 58 14.97 -18.42 9.09
C THR A 58 13.58 -18.64 8.51
N ASP A 59 12.52 -18.56 9.31
CA ASP A 59 11.18 -18.86 8.88
C ASP A 59 10.62 -17.76 7.98
N LEU A 60 10.31 -18.12 6.74
CA LEU A 60 9.67 -17.22 5.78
C LEU A 60 8.15 -17.25 6.02
N PRO A 61 7.52 -16.13 6.39
CA PRO A 61 6.09 -16.12 6.75
C PRO A 61 5.15 -16.73 5.72
N VAL A 62 5.33 -16.39 4.44
CA VAL A 62 4.52 -16.93 3.34
C VAL A 62 4.70 -18.45 3.17
N ARG A 63 5.91 -18.95 3.40
CA ARG A 63 6.26 -20.37 3.26
C ARG A 63 5.67 -21.17 4.40
N GLU A 64 5.88 -20.73 5.65
CA GLU A 64 5.28 -21.36 6.83
C GLU A 64 3.75 -21.37 6.71
N HIS A 65 3.15 -20.25 6.33
CA HIS A 65 1.72 -20.18 6.10
C HIS A 65 1.25 -21.21 5.06
N TYR A 66 1.97 -21.38 3.94
CA TYR A 66 1.60 -22.38 2.95
C TYR A 66 1.79 -23.82 3.46
N LEU A 67 2.89 -24.12 4.14
CA LEU A 67 3.18 -25.45 4.68
C LEU A 67 2.12 -25.88 5.71
N HIS A 68 1.69 -24.96 6.56
CA HIS A 68 0.73 -25.25 7.63
C HIS A 68 -0.74 -25.08 7.22
N MET A 69 -1.04 -24.32 6.16
CA MET A 69 -2.41 -24.08 5.67
C MET A 69 -2.46 -23.78 4.15
N SER A 70 -2.08 -24.75 3.33
CA SER A 70 -2.09 -24.64 1.86
C SER A 70 -3.46 -24.36 1.23
N LYS A 71 -4.55 -24.58 1.99
CA LYS A 71 -5.94 -24.29 1.56
C LYS A 71 -6.34 -22.82 1.72
N CYS A 72 -5.50 -21.98 2.32
CA CYS A 72 -5.78 -20.55 2.50
C CYS A 72 -6.11 -19.86 1.14
N PRO A 73 -7.09 -18.93 1.10
CA PRO A 73 -7.42 -18.18 -0.10
C PRO A 73 -6.23 -17.50 -0.78
N LEU A 74 -5.22 -17.06 -0.03
CA LEU A 74 -4.00 -16.42 -0.55
C LEU A 74 -3.25 -17.32 -1.56
N PHE A 75 -3.17 -18.62 -1.30
CA PHE A 75 -2.46 -19.55 -2.17
C PHE A 75 -3.31 -20.08 -3.32
N ASN A 76 -4.63 -19.86 -3.24
CA ASN A 76 -5.62 -20.44 -4.13
C ASN A 76 -6.34 -19.37 -4.99
N VAL A 77 -5.75 -18.20 -5.20
CA VAL A 77 -6.34 -17.12 -6.03
C VAL A 77 -6.60 -17.51 -7.48
N ASN A 78 -6.15 -18.68 -7.95
CA ASN A 78 -6.55 -19.26 -9.23
C ASN A 78 -8.01 -19.78 -9.22
N LYS A 79 -8.57 -20.13 -8.06
CA LYS A 79 -9.96 -20.55 -7.85
C LYS A 79 -10.89 -19.34 -7.66
N ILE A 80 -12.09 -19.41 -8.23
CA ILE A 80 -13.07 -18.32 -8.12
C ILE A 80 -13.53 -18.18 -6.65
N GLU A 81 -13.81 -19.29 -5.96
CA GLU A 81 -14.28 -19.22 -4.56
C GLU A 81 -13.29 -18.51 -3.65
N SER A 82 -11.99 -18.82 -3.79
CA SER A 82 -10.94 -18.17 -3.01
C SER A 82 -10.91 -16.66 -3.25
N ARG A 83 -11.05 -16.21 -4.51
CA ARG A 83 -11.13 -14.77 -4.80
C ARG A 83 -12.38 -14.14 -4.21
N VAL A 84 -13.54 -14.79 -4.31
CA VAL A 84 -14.79 -14.33 -3.70
C VAL A 84 -14.63 -14.16 -2.19
N ASN A 85 -13.99 -15.10 -1.50
CA ASN A 85 -13.76 -15.01 -0.05
C ASN A 85 -12.90 -13.80 0.33
N MET A 86 -12.04 -13.31 -0.56
CA MET A 86 -11.25 -12.11 -0.31
C MET A 86 -12.07 -10.82 -0.39
N PHE A 87 -13.20 -10.81 -1.10
CA PHE A 87 -14.16 -9.70 -1.16
C PHE A 87 -15.06 -9.61 0.08
N ASN A 88 -14.48 -9.80 1.27
CA ASN A 88 -15.20 -9.63 2.54
C ASN A 88 -15.87 -8.25 2.62
N GLY A 89 -17.11 -8.23 3.09
CA GLY A 89 -17.94 -7.02 3.22
C GLY A 89 -18.58 -6.51 1.93
N TRP A 90 -18.40 -7.18 0.78
CA TRP A 90 -19.02 -6.81 -0.50
C TRP A 90 -20.27 -7.65 -0.79
N ASP A 91 -21.15 -7.13 -1.65
CA ASP A 91 -22.26 -7.89 -2.19
C ASP A 91 -21.77 -9.14 -2.95
N SER A 92 -22.48 -10.27 -2.74
CA SER A 92 -22.08 -11.56 -3.32
C SER A 92 -22.09 -11.55 -4.85
N LYS A 93 -23.02 -10.84 -5.50
CA LYS A 93 -23.10 -10.80 -6.96
C LYS A 93 -21.94 -9.97 -7.53
N GLU A 94 -21.65 -8.81 -6.93
CA GLU A 94 -20.53 -7.96 -7.33
C GLU A 94 -19.19 -8.66 -7.14
N ALA A 95 -18.96 -9.25 -5.96
CA ALA A 95 -17.76 -10.03 -5.66
C ALA A 95 -17.55 -11.17 -6.66
N LYS A 96 -18.62 -11.93 -6.96
CA LYS A 96 -18.55 -13.02 -7.97
C LYS A 96 -18.28 -12.50 -9.37
N ALA A 97 -18.83 -11.34 -9.77
CA ALA A 97 -18.58 -10.75 -11.07
C ALA A 97 -17.09 -10.40 -11.26
N LEU A 98 -16.51 -9.68 -10.28
CA LEU A 98 -15.10 -9.32 -10.28
C LEU A 98 -14.18 -10.55 -10.18
N ALA A 99 -14.52 -11.50 -9.29
CA ALA A 99 -13.76 -12.73 -9.16
C ALA A 99 -13.72 -13.52 -10.47
N ARG A 100 -14.82 -13.61 -11.24
CA ARG A 100 -14.86 -14.31 -12.54
C ARG A 100 -13.87 -13.75 -13.56
N ILE A 101 -13.70 -12.43 -13.60
CA ILE A 101 -12.75 -11.77 -14.51
C ILE A 101 -11.32 -11.71 -13.95
N GLY A 102 -11.07 -12.33 -12.79
CA GLY A 102 -9.72 -12.51 -12.24
C GLY A 102 -9.30 -11.44 -11.23
N PHE A 103 -10.24 -10.68 -10.68
CA PHE A 103 -9.92 -9.70 -9.64
C PHE A 103 -9.91 -10.34 -8.25
N VAL A 104 -9.02 -9.83 -7.40
CA VAL A 104 -8.98 -10.05 -5.96
C VAL A 104 -9.13 -8.72 -5.25
N LYS A 105 -9.63 -8.77 -4.01
CA LYS A 105 -9.58 -7.66 -3.05
C LYS A 105 -8.47 -7.94 -2.05
N TYR A 106 -7.50 -7.04 -1.96
CA TYR A 106 -6.38 -7.14 -1.04
C TYR A 106 -6.02 -5.74 -0.55
N ASN A 107 -6.69 -5.31 0.50
CA ASN A 107 -6.61 -3.92 0.97
C ASN A 107 -5.22 -3.62 1.49
N LEU A 108 -4.55 -2.62 0.88
CA LEU A 108 -3.22 -2.15 1.31
C LEU A 108 -3.32 -1.06 2.40
N GLY A 109 -4.36 -0.23 2.35
CA GLY A 109 -4.66 0.79 3.35
C GLY A 109 -6.17 0.93 3.54
N ASP A 110 -6.62 2.15 3.82
CA ASP A 110 -8.00 2.43 4.26
C ASP A 110 -9.07 2.26 3.15
N ALA A 111 -8.63 2.20 1.88
CA ALA A 111 -9.51 2.00 0.73
C ALA A 111 -9.44 0.57 0.19
N ASP A 112 -10.55 0.12 -0.39
CA ASP A 112 -10.59 -1.15 -1.10
C ASP A 112 -9.62 -1.15 -2.28
N PHE A 113 -8.65 -2.07 -2.23
CA PHE A 113 -7.64 -2.22 -3.27
C PHE A 113 -7.89 -3.52 -4.02
N ILE A 114 -8.35 -3.38 -5.27
CA ILE A 114 -8.74 -4.50 -6.13
C ILE A 114 -7.90 -4.50 -7.40
N PHE A 115 -7.46 -5.68 -7.80
CA PHE A 115 -6.63 -5.84 -9.00
C PHE A 115 -6.70 -7.26 -9.55
N CYS A 116 -6.29 -7.40 -10.80
CA CYS A 116 -6.11 -8.69 -11.45
C CYS A 116 -4.99 -9.50 -10.77
N TYR A 117 -5.32 -10.65 -10.18
CA TYR A 117 -4.31 -11.46 -9.47
C TYR A 117 -3.13 -11.89 -10.36
N LYS A 118 -3.35 -11.97 -11.67
CA LYS A 118 -2.34 -12.44 -12.64
C LYS A 118 -1.31 -11.38 -12.98
N CYS A 119 -1.74 -10.15 -13.27
CA CYS A 119 -0.89 -9.11 -13.85
C CYS A 119 -0.90 -7.79 -13.08
N GLY A 120 -1.68 -7.66 -12.01
CA GLY A 120 -1.72 -6.45 -11.19
C GLY A 120 -2.55 -5.30 -11.76
N SER A 121 -3.21 -5.46 -12.91
CA SER A 121 -4.06 -4.40 -13.48
C SER A 121 -5.22 -4.05 -12.55
N ILE A 122 -5.39 -2.77 -12.26
CA ILE A 122 -6.53 -2.22 -11.51
C ILE A 122 -7.71 -1.86 -12.42
N ASP A 123 -7.51 -1.84 -13.74
CA ASP A 123 -8.56 -1.52 -14.71
C ASP A 123 -9.54 -2.68 -14.86
N LYS A 124 -10.79 -2.50 -14.40
CA LYS A 124 -11.86 -3.50 -14.48
C LYS A 124 -12.22 -3.90 -15.92
N GLY A 125 -11.94 -3.05 -16.92
CA GLY A 125 -12.19 -3.32 -18.33
C GLY A 125 -11.10 -4.16 -19.01
N HIS A 126 -9.95 -4.39 -18.35
CA HIS A 126 -8.83 -5.06 -18.99
C HIS A 126 -9.12 -6.55 -19.28
N SER A 127 -8.60 -7.03 -20.41
CA SER A 127 -8.59 -8.45 -20.76
C SER A 127 -7.20 -9.03 -20.51
N CYS A 128 -7.05 -9.79 -19.42
CA CYS A 128 -5.76 -10.34 -19.03
C CYS A 128 -5.27 -11.42 -20.02
N ARG A 129 -4.19 -11.12 -20.74
CA ARG A 129 -3.55 -12.07 -21.68
C ARG A 129 -2.77 -13.18 -20.97
N ARG A 130 -2.47 -13.03 -19.68
CA ARG A 130 -1.80 -14.09 -18.90
C ARG A 130 -2.74 -15.30 -18.77
N LYS A 131 -2.22 -16.49 -19.08
CA LYS A 131 -2.95 -17.76 -18.96
C LYS A 131 -3.50 -17.94 -17.54
N ARG A 132 -4.52 -18.78 -17.38
CA ARG A 132 -5.08 -19.10 -16.06
C ARG A 132 -3.94 -19.59 -15.15
N GLY A 133 -3.79 -18.96 -13.98
CA GLY A 133 -2.62 -19.15 -13.13
C GLY A 133 -2.56 -20.56 -12.55
N SER A 134 -1.36 -21.13 -12.54
CA SER A 134 -1.01 -22.32 -11.77
C SER A 134 -1.25 -22.09 -10.28
N VAL A 135 -1.41 -23.18 -9.53
CA VAL A 135 -1.49 -23.14 -8.06
C VAL A 135 -0.17 -22.61 -7.51
N TYR A 136 -0.21 -21.92 -6.37
CA TYR A 136 0.99 -21.52 -5.63
C TYR A 136 1.93 -22.73 -5.43
N ASN A 137 3.23 -22.53 -5.60
CA ASN A 137 4.23 -23.60 -5.55
C ASN A 137 5.54 -23.08 -4.97
N LEU A 138 6.02 -23.74 -3.91
CA LEU A 138 7.26 -23.34 -3.22
C LEU A 138 8.54 -23.61 -4.03
N GLU A 139 8.50 -24.57 -4.94
CA GLU A 139 9.67 -25.05 -5.71
C GLU A 139 9.81 -24.35 -7.06
N ARG A 140 8.75 -23.67 -7.51
CA ARG A 140 8.69 -23.05 -8.84
C ARG A 140 8.21 -21.62 -8.71
N ARG A 141 9.08 -20.68 -9.10
CA ARG A 141 8.69 -19.29 -9.26
C ARG A 141 7.64 -19.19 -10.38
N ILE A 142 6.44 -18.74 -10.02
CA ILE A 142 5.33 -18.55 -10.94
C ILE A 142 5.20 -17.05 -11.19
N ASP A 143 5.27 -16.61 -12.45
CA ASP A 143 5.03 -15.19 -12.82
C ASP A 143 3.53 -14.84 -12.76
N ILE A 144 3.00 -14.80 -11.54
CA ILE A 144 1.66 -14.36 -11.19
C ILE A 144 1.82 -13.24 -10.17
N PHE A 145 1.32 -12.05 -10.54
CA PHE A 145 1.50 -10.82 -9.76
C PHE A 145 1.17 -11.01 -8.27
N PHE A 146 0.04 -11.65 -7.97
CA PHE A 146 -0.39 -11.86 -6.58
C PHE A 146 0.58 -12.71 -5.76
N TYR A 147 1.21 -13.73 -6.37
CA TYR A 147 2.16 -14.58 -5.66
C TYR A 147 3.46 -13.83 -5.38
N ASN A 148 3.97 -13.08 -6.36
CA ASN A 148 5.11 -12.19 -6.14
C ASN A 148 4.83 -11.17 -5.03
N LEU A 149 3.58 -10.68 -4.94
CA LEU A 149 3.15 -9.75 -3.90
C LEU A 149 3.17 -10.36 -2.49
N ILE A 150 2.58 -11.53 -2.29
CA ILE A 150 2.59 -12.17 -0.96
C ILE A 150 3.95 -12.77 -0.59
N GLU A 151 4.83 -13.01 -1.58
CA GLU A 151 6.24 -13.36 -1.37
C GLU A 151 7.12 -12.15 -1.03
N GLY A 152 6.55 -10.95 -1.10
CA GLY A 152 7.19 -9.71 -0.68
C GLY A 152 8.08 -9.06 -1.74
N SER A 153 7.91 -9.40 -3.02
CA SER A 153 8.63 -8.76 -4.13
C SER A 153 8.33 -7.27 -4.27
N TYR A 154 7.24 -6.79 -3.65
CA TYR A 154 6.81 -5.38 -3.68
C TYR A 154 6.76 -4.74 -2.29
N ASN A 155 7.47 -5.31 -1.30
CA ASN A 155 7.37 -4.82 0.09
C ASN A 155 7.81 -3.36 0.22
N GLU A 156 8.90 -2.96 -0.44
CA GLU A 156 9.40 -1.59 -0.41
C GLU A 156 8.37 -0.61 -0.99
N GLU A 157 7.74 -0.96 -2.11
CA GLU A 157 6.73 -0.14 -2.76
C GLU A 157 5.44 -0.06 -1.96
N ILE A 158 5.01 -1.18 -1.34
CA ILE A 158 3.84 -1.20 -0.46
C ILE A 158 4.07 -0.33 0.77
N MET A 159 5.26 -0.43 1.39
CA MET A 159 5.61 0.42 2.54
C MET A 159 5.60 1.89 2.16
N ARG A 160 6.26 2.26 1.05
CA ARG A 160 6.19 3.63 0.53
C ARG A 160 4.77 4.06 0.24
N TYR A 161 3.91 3.21 -0.32
CA TYR A 161 2.51 3.56 -0.55
C TYR A 161 1.75 3.80 0.75
N VAL A 162 1.97 3.00 1.79
CA VAL A 162 1.26 3.13 3.07
C VAL A 162 1.75 4.35 3.86
N GLU A 163 3.06 4.58 3.88
CA GLU A 163 3.69 5.71 4.56
C GLU A 163 3.43 7.04 3.82
N ASN A 164 3.44 7.01 2.49
CA ASN A 164 3.25 8.19 1.62
C ASN A 164 1.88 8.24 0.96
N ALA A 165 0.88 7.51 1.48
CA ALA A 165 -0.52 7.71 1.09
C ALA A 165 -0.95 9.09 1.59
N MET A 166 -0.53 10.14 0.89
CA MET A 166 -1.05 11.49 0.99
C MET A 166 -2.57 11.38 0.94
N TYR A 167 -3.22 11.74 2.04
CA TYR A 167 -4.65 11.94 2.09
C TYR A 167 -5.02 12.97 1.02
N ILE A 168 -5.60 12.53 -0.10
CA ILE A 168 -6.24 13.41 -1.09
C ILE A 168 -7.71 13.55 -0.63
N PRO A 169 -8.13 14.71 -0.07
CA PRO A 169 -9.49 14.91 0.39
C PRO A 169 -10.47 14.61 -0.75
N ARG A 170 -11.64 14.05 -0.41
CA ARG A 170 -12.66 13.66 -1.39
C ARG A 170 -13.11 14.82 -2.31
N GLN A 171 -13.00 16.05 -1.82
CA GLN A 171 -13.25 17.29 -2.56
C GLN A 171 -12.21 17.49 -3.66
N SER A 172 -10.94 17.20 -3.38
CA SER A 172 -9.84 17.24 -4.34
C SER A 172 -9.95 16.14 -5.40
N LYS A 173 -10.46 14.93 -5.08
CA LYS A 173 -10.78 13.91 -6.11
C LYS A 173 -11.91 14.35 -7.06
N LYS A 174 -12.93 15.06 -6.56
CA LYS A 174 -14.00 15.64 -7.38
C LYS A 174 -13.48 16.78 -8.27
N PHE A 175 -12.63 17.64 -7.72
CA PHE A 175 -11.97 18.72 -8.45
C PHE A 175 -11.04 18.17 -9.55
N LEU A 176 -10.21 17.18 -9.25
CA LEU A 176 -9.35 16.50 -10.22
C LEU A 176 -10.16 15.81 -11.34
N GLY A 177 -11.32 15.23 -11.01
CA GLY A 177 -12.25 14.68 -12.00
C GLY A 177 -12.92 15.73 -12.88
N MET A 178 -13.19 16.93 -12.36
CA MET A 178 -13.71 18.06 -13.15
C MET A 178 -12.62 18.65 -14.06
N VAL A 179 -11.40 18.78 -13.55
CA VAL A 179 -10.23 19.28 -14.30
C VAL A 179 -9.88 18.33 -15.45
N ALA A 180 -9.79 17.02 -15.20
CA ALA A 180 -9.50 16.03 -16.25
C ALA A 180 -10.55 16.02 -17.38
N ASN A 181 -11.83 16.29 -17.06
CA ASN A 181 -12.91 16.38 -18.04
C ASN A 181 -12.94 17.75 -18.77
N ALA A 182 -12.52 18.83 -18.11
CA ALA A 182 -12.45 20.16 -18.71
C ALA A 182 -11.36 20.29 -19.78
N PHE A 183 -10.29 19.48 -19.68
CA PHE A 183 -9.12 19.59 -20.55
C PHE A 183 -9.02 18.54 -21.66
N GLY A 184 -10.09 17.80 -21.97
CA GLY A 184 -10.24 17.00 -23.20
C GLY A 184 -8.98 16.21 -23.61
N GLY A 185 -8.76 15.06 -22.99
CA GLY A 185 -7.42 14.46 -22.83
C GLY A 185 -6.56 14.28 -24.08
N SER A 186 -5.24 14.46 -23.91
CA SER A 186 -4.22 13.42 -24.13
C SER A 186 -2.81 14.01 -23.96
N SER A 187 -2.28 13.89 -22.75
CA SER A 187 -0.86 13.66 -22.50
C SER A 187 -0.76 13.30 -21.02
N LEU A 188 -0.55 12.02 -20.74
CA LEU A 188 -0.32 11.54 -19.38
C LEU A 188 1.02 12.10 -18.88
N LYS A 189 1.02 13.35 -18.40
CA LYS A 189 1.93 13.71 -17.32
C LYS A 189 1.59 12.77 -16.17
N ARG A 190 2.58 12.01 -15.69
CA ARG A 190 2.39 11.11 -14.55
C ARG A 190 1.88 11.95 -13.38
N ILE A 191 1.13 11.33 -12.48
CA ILE A 191 0.66 12.02 -11.27
C ILE A 191 1.83 12.63 -10.49
N GLY A 192 3.02 12.02 -10.58
CA GLY A 192 4.28 12.57 -10.09
C GLY A 192 4.62 13.91 -10.74
N ASP A 193 4.59 14.03 -12.07
CA ASP A 193 4.94 15.27 -12.78
C ASP A 193 4.03 16.45 -12.40
N VAL A 194 2.75 16.19 -12.12
CA VAL A 194 1.80 17.22 -11.70
C VAL A 194 1.98 17.60 -10.23
N ILE A 195 2.29 16.61 -9.38
CA ILE A 195 2.62 16.83 -7.97
C ILE A 195 3.93 17.60 -7.85
N ASP A 196 4.93 17.24 -8.64
CA ASP A 196 6.23 17.90 -8.69
C ASP A 196 6.09 19.34 -9.21
N GLU A 197 5.29 19.57 -10.25
CA GLU A 197 5.01 20.92 -10.76
C GLU A 197 4.33 21.79 -9.70
N TYR A 198 3.32 21.25 -8.98
CA TYR A 198 2.64 21.96 -7.90
C TYR A 198 3.55 22.23 -6.68
N ILE A 199 4.32 21.23 -6.24
CA ILE A 199 5.25 21.38 -5.10
C ILE A 199 6.32 22.43 -5.43
N ASN A 200 6.89 22.39 -6.64
CA ASN A 200 7.89 23.37 -7.06
C ASN A 200 7.32 24.79 -7.15
N ASP A 201 6.06 24.95 -7.57
CA ASP A 201 5.42 26.26 -7.60
C ASP A 201 5.21 26.82 -6.20
N ARG A 202 4.75 25.97 -5.27
CA ARG A 202 4.57 26.35 -3.87
C ARG A 202 5.89 26.64 -3.17
N LEU A 203 6.95 25.90 -3.48
CA LEU A 203 8.30 26.18 -2.97
C LEU A 203 8.79 27.55 -3.46
N ARG A 204 8.58 27.89 -4.74
CA ARG A 204 8.93 29.22 -5.28
C ARG A 204 8.13 30.34 -4.64
N ASP A 205 6.82 30.17 -4.44
CA ASP A 205 5.99 31.16 -3.76
C ASP A 205 6.48 31.42 -2.32
N MET A 206 6.92 30.37 -1.63
CA MET A 206 7.48 30.47 -0.28
C MET A 206 8.87 31.13 -0.29
N GLU A 207 9.72 30.84 -1.26
CA GLU A 207 11.01 31.52 -1.45
C GLU A 207 10.80 33.01 -1.68
N ILE A 208 9.88 33.40 -2.58
CA ILE A 208 9.56 34.81 -2.86
C ILE A 208 9.04 35.52 -1.60
N ALA A 209 8.15 34.87 -0.84
CA ALA A 209 7.63 35.45 0.40
C ALA A 209 8.73 35.61 1.46
N MET A 210 9.62 34.62 1.58
CA MET A 210 10.75 34.66 2.51
C MET A 210 11.76 35.75 2.12
N ASP A 211 12.06 35.91 0.84
CA ASP A 211 12.92 36.98 0.33
C ASP A 211 12.32 38.36 0.61
N GLY A 212 11.00 38.54 0.40
CA GLY A 212 10.31 39.78 0.73
C GLY A 212 10.28 40.09 2.23
N ASP A 213 10.18 39.06 3.08
CA ASP A 213 10.27 39.22 4.53
C ASP A 213 11.68 39.62 4.98
N ILE A 214 12.72 39.07 4.35
CA ILE A 214 14.12 39.44 4.58
C ILE A 214 14.35 40.91 4.20
N GLU A 215 13.89 41.34 3.02
CA GLU A 215 14.00 42.74 2.58
C GLU A 215 13.32 43.70 3.56
N ARG A 216 12.11 43.36 4.02
CA ARG A 216 11.38 44.18 5.00
C ARG A 216 12.14 44.31 6.32
N VAL A 217 12.72 43.22 6.82
CA VAL A 217 13.53 43.24 8.05
C VAL A 217 14.80 44.07 7.86
N LEU A 218 15.45 43.98 6.70
CA LEU A 218 16.62 44.80 6.39
C LEU A 218 16.27 46.30 6.36
N ASP A 219 15.14 46.67 5.79
CA ASP A 219 14.65 48.07 5.77
C ASP A 219 14.33 48.59 7.18
N GLU A 220 13.70 47.76 8.03
CA GLU A 220 13.43 48.09 9.43
C GLU A 220 14.71 48.31 10.22
N ILE A 221 15.71 47.43 10.06
CA ILE A 221 17.02 47.56 10.70
C ILE A 221 17.73 48.83 10.21
N SER A 222 17.70 49.10 8.90
CA SER A 222 18.34 50.28 8.30
C SER A 222 17.71 51.58 8.81
N THR A 223 16.38 51.61 8.91
CA THR A 223 15.61 52.73 9.47
C THR A 223 15.94 52.97 10.95
N GLU A 224 16.09 51.90 11.73
CA GLU A 224 16.41 51.98 13.15
C GLU A 224 17.86 52.43 13.39
N ILE A 225 18.81 52.01 12.55
CA ILE A 225 20.19 52.49 12.56
C ILE A 225 20.23 54.00 12.23
N GLN A 226 19.47 54.46 11.24
CA GLN A 226 19.38 55.88 10.90
C GLN A 226 18.81 56.72 12.06
N LYS A 227 17.79 56.23 12.77
CA LYS A 227 17.26 56.90 13.97
C LYS A 227 18.28 56.99 15.10
N ARG A 228 19.11 55.96 15.29
CA ARG A 228 20.17 55.93 16.32
C ARG A 228 21.41 56.75 15.96
N GLY A 229 21.64 57.04 14.68
CA GLY A 229 22.73 57.90 14.20
C GLY A 229 22.42 59.41 14.22
N LEU A 230 21.19 59.80 14.58
CA LEU A 230 20.72 61.19 14.68
C LEU A 230 20.42 61.64 16.12
N GLY A 231 21.00 60.98 17.13
CA GLY A 231 20.87 61.32 18.55
C GLY A 231 22.18 61.15 19.30
#